data_AF-A0A1G0DGS3-F1
#
_entry.id   AF-A0A1G0DGS3-F1
#
_cell.length_a   1.000
_cell.length_b   1.000
_cell.length_c   1.000
_cell.angle_alpha   90.00
_cell.angle_beta   90.00
_cell.angle_gamma   90.00
#
_symmetry.space_group_name_H-M   'P 1'
#
loop_
_entity.id
_entity.type
_entity.pdbx_description
1 polymer ?
#
loop_
_entity_poly.entity_id
_entity_poly.type
_entity_poly.pdbx_seq_one_letter_code
_entity_poly.pdbx_strand_id
1 'polypeptide(L)' 'MSTADEPRPVEGIVGQHDTDWTEFPVCPHCGTQDHDWWDGLPQKNDGDNWDATCMSCGSDYSVVMSVSVHFSTKVPNV' A
#
# COMPACT_ATOMS: atom_id res chain seq x y z
N MET A 1 -38.10 28.46 24.67
CA MET A 1 -37.45 28.40 23.35
C MET A 1 -36.14 27.64 23.54
N SER A 2 -36.15 26.34 23.25
CA SER A 2 -34.99 25.45 23.43
C SER A 2 -34.61 24.98 22.04
N THR A 3 -33.50 25.49 21.49
CA THR A 3 -32.95 25.00 20.23
C THR A 3 -32.40 23.61 20.49
N ALA A 4 -33.03 22.60 19.91
CA ALA A 4 -32.48 21.25 19.88
C ALA A 4 -31.14 21.30 19.14
N ASP A 5 -30.11 20.75 19.78
CA ASP A 5 -28.83 20.41 19.16
C ASP A 5 -29.11 19.58 17.89
N GLU A 6 -28.86 20.15 16.71
CA GLU A 6 -28.80 19.37 15.49
C GLU A 6 -27.56 18.47 15.55
N PRO A 7 -27.68 17.15 15.32
CA PRO A 7 -26.51 16.30 15.19
C PRO A 7 -25.74 16.74 13.95
N ARG A 8 -24.54 17.30 14.17
CA ARG A 8 -23.58 17.60 13.10
C ARG A 8 -23.33 16.31 12.31
N PRO A 9 -23.23 16.36 10.96
CA PRO A 9 -22.75 15.23 10.21
C PRO A 9 -21.36 14.88 10.75
N VAL A 10 -21.21 13.65 11.23
CA VAL A 10 -19.90 13.06 11.46
C VAL A 10 -19.24 13.05 10.10
N GLU A 11 -18.32 14.00 9.87
CA GLU A 11 -17.41 13.94 8.73
C GLU A 11 -16.80 12.56 8.77
N GLY A 12 -17.18 11.78 7.76
CA GLY A 12 -16.98 10.34 7.72
C GLY A 12 -15.54 10.03 8.07
N ILE A 13 -15.38 9.04 8.93
CA ILE A 13 -14.14 8.31 9.16
C ILE A 13 -13.56 8.04 7.77
N VAL A 14 -12.57 8.84 7.36
CA VAL A 14 -11.78 8.56 6.17
C VAL A 14 -11.19 7.21 6.46
N GLY A 15 -11.66 6.21 5.71
CA GLY A 15 -11.42 4.79 5.97
C GLY A 15 -9.96 4.60 6.31
N GLN A 16 -9.70 4.25 7.57
CA GLN A 16 -8.43 3.69 7.99
C GLN A 16 -8.39 2.30 7.37
N HIS A 17 -8.08 2.24 6.08
CA HIS A 17 -7.79 0.99 5.40
C HIS A 17 -6.42 0.55 5.89
N ASP A 18 -6.35 -0.61 6.55
CA ASP A 18 -5.16 -1.12 7.23
C ASP A 18 -3.89 -0.91 6.40
N THR A 19 -2.96 -0.12 6.96
CA THR A 19 -1.64 0.20 6.41
C THR A 19 -0.58 -0.75 6.95
N ASP A 20 -0.97 -1.98 7.31
CA ASP A 20 -0.04 -2.95 7.86
C ASP A 20 1.00 -3.34 6.81
N TRP A 21 2.26 -3.43 7.24
CA TRP A 21 3.34 -3.88 6.37
C TRP A 21 3.12 -5.33 5.96
N THR A 22 3.03 -5.55 4.66
CA THR A 22 2.77 -6.85 4.04
C THR A 22 3.89 -7.19 3.06
N GLU A 23 4.05 -8.48 2.74
CA GLU A 23 5.09 -8.95 1.81
C GLU A 23 4.79 -8.57 0.34
N PHE A 24 3.51 -8.40 0.00
CA PHE A 24 3.03 -8.02 -1.32
C PHE A 24 1.99 -6.91 -1.19
N PRO A 25 1.87 -5.98 -2.16
CA PRO A 25 0.81 -5.00 -2.16
C PRO A 25 -0.57 -5.68 -2.08
N VAL A 26 -1.39 -5.25 -1.13
CA VAL A 26 -2.76 -5.75 -0.95
C VAL A 26 -3.73 -4.64 -1.33
N CYS A 27 -4.66 -4.92 -2.24
CA CYS A 27 -5.69 -3.95 -2.59
C CYS A 27 -6.59 -3.68 -1.37
N PRO A 28 -6.68 -2.44 -0.88
CA PRO A 28 -7.48 -2.10 0.31
C PRO A 28 -8.99 -2.22 0.07
N HIS A 29 -9.42 -2.33 -1.18
CA HIS A 29 -10.83 -2.39 -1.57
C HIS A 29 -11.37 -3.82 -1.66
N CYS A 30 -10.54 -4.80 -2.07
CA CYS A 30 -10.98 -6.17 -2.31
C CYS A 30 -10.10 -7.26 -1.68
N GLY A 31 -8.98 -6.89 -1.05
CA GLY A 31 -8.06 -7.83 -0.40
C GLY A 31 -7.21 -8.68 -1.35
N THR A 32 -7.29 -8.47 -2.67
CA THR A 32 -6.45 -9.19 -3.63
C THR A 32 -5.00 -8.74 -3.47
N GLN A 33 -4.08 -9.71 -3.42
CA GLN A 33 -2.63 -9.46 -3.43
C GLN A 33 -2.11 -9.33 -4.86
N ASP A 34 -1.26 -8.35 -5.09
CA ASP A 34 -0.51 -8.20 -6.33
C ASP A 34 0.85 -8.89 -6.19
N HIS A 35 0.98 -10.09 -6.75
CA HIS A 35 2.24 -10.82 -6.74
C HIS A 35 3.18 -10.40 -7.88
N ASP A 36 2.74 -9.62 -8.85
CA ASP A 36 3.55 -9.21 -10.00
C ASP A 36 3.91 -7.72 -9.93
N TRP A 37 3.87 -7.13 -8.73
CA TRP A 37 4.02 -5.70 -8.48
C TRP A 37 5.35 -5.09 -8.95
N TRP A 38 6.37 -5.92 -9.17
CA TRP A 38 7.69 -5.51 -9.66
C TRP A 38 7.75 -5.36 -11.18
N ASP A 39 6.80 -5.92 -11.92
CA ASP A 39 6.84 -5.91 -13.38
C ASP A 39 6.46 -4.55 -13.97
N GLY A 40 7.19 -4.14 -15.00
CA GLY A 40 6.86 -2.97 -15.81
C GLY A 40 7.21 -1.60 -15.22
N LEU A 41 7.79 -1.52 -14.02
CA LEU A 41 8.16 -0.24 -13.41
C LEU A 41 9.68 0.03 -13.51
N PRO A 42 10.09 1.20 -14.04
CA PRO A 42 11.48 1.45 -14.40
C PRO A 42 12.43 1.54 -13.20
N GLN A 43 11.94 1.97 -12.03
CA GLN A 43 12.69 2.01 -10.76
C GLN A 43 11.75 1.81 -9.58
N LYS A 44 12.21 1.04 -8.58
CA LYS A 44 11.59 0.90 -7.25
C LYS A 44 12.68 0.73 -6.20
N ASN A 45 12.87 1.74 -5.38
CA ASN A 45 13.84 1.82 -4.30
C ASN A 45 13.15 1.79 -2.94
N ASP A 46 13.91 1.46 -1.89
CA ASP A 46 13.45 1.60 -0.51
C ASP A 46 12.92 3.03 -0.25
N GLY A 47 11.71 3.13 0.29
CA GLY A 47 11.03 4.39 0.56
C GLY A 47 10.21 4.95 -0.61
N ASP A 48 10.22 4.33 -1.79
CA ASP A 48 9.40 4.77 -2.92
C ASP A 48 7.91 4.55 -2.65
N ASN A 49 7.10 5.38 -3.31
CA ASN A 49 5.67 5.22 -3.41
C ASN A 49 5.20 5.36 -4.86
N TRP A 50 4.08 4.71 -5.18
CA TRP A 50 3.45 4.81 -6.50
C TRP A 50 1.96 4.45 -6.41
N ASP A 51 1.18 4.93 -7.37
CA ASP A 51 -0.21 4.54 -7.54
C ASP A 51 -0.31 3.31 -8.45
N ALA A 52 -1.20 2.39 -8.10
CA ALA A 52 -1.46 1.15 -8.81
C ALA A 52 -2.97 0.93 -8.97
N THR A 53 -3.36 0.25 -10.05
CA THR A 53 -4.75 -0.16 -10.29
C THR A 53 -4.87 -1.65 -9.99
N CYS A 54 -5.82 -2.03 -9.14
CA CYS A 54 -6.04 -3.44 -8.82
C CYS A 54 -6.58 -4.21 -10.02
N MET A 55 -5.87 -5.24 -10.47
CA MET A 55 -6.27 -6.07 -11.61
C MET A 55 -7.54 -6.91 -11.36
N SER A 56 -7.96 -7.06 -10.10
CA SER A 56 -9.15 -7.84 -9.71
C SER A 56 -10.42 -6.98 -9.66
N CYS A 57 -10.39 -5.83 -8.98
CA CYS A 57 -11.56 -4.96 -8.80
C CYS A 57 -11.53 -3.66 -9.61
N GLY A 58 -10.42 -3.33 -10.26
CA GLY A 58 -10.24 -2.11 -11.05
C GLY A 58 -10.12 -0.82 -10.25
N SER A 59 -10.09 -0.88 -8.91
CA SER A 59 -9.92 0.30 -8.06
C SER A 59 -8.45 0.68 -7.94
N ASP A 60 -8.20 2.00 -7.93
CA ASP A 60 -6.87 2.54 -7.69
C ASP A 60 -6.53 2.55 -6.20
N TYR A 61 -5.25 2.35 -5.89
CA TYR A 61 -4.68 2.38 -4.55
C TYR A 61 -3.21 2.82 -4.60
N SER A 62 -2.72 3.40 -3.51
CA SER A 62 -1.33 3.83 -3.41
C SER A 62 -0.51 2.80 -2.63
N VAL A 63 0.72 2.57 -3.07
CA VAL A 63 1.66 1.64 -2.45
C VAL A 63 2.84 2.42 -1.89
N VAL A 64 3.27 2.05 -0.68
CA VAL A 64 4.53 2.50 -0.08
C VAL A 64 5.42 1.27 0.12
N MET A 65 6.68 1.36 -0.28
CA MET A 65 7.61 0.23 -0.20
C MET A 65 8.72 0.51 0.80
N SER A 66 9.06 -0.51 1.59
CA SER A 66 10.33 -0.58 2.30
C SER A 66 11.07 -1.85 1.94
N VAL A 67 12.37 -1.74 1.69
CA VAL A 67 13.23 -2.84 1.23
C VAL A 67 14.43 -2.99 2.16
N SER A 68 14.61 -4.18 2.72
CA SER A 68 15.83 -4.55 3.46
C SER A 68 16.63 -5.57 2.66
N VAL A 69 17.87 -5.24 2.29
CA VAL A 69 18.74 -6.13 1.51
C VAL A 69 20.00 -6.45 2.30
N HIS A 70 20.29 -7.74 2.46
CA HIS A 70 21.48 -8.22 3.14
C HIS A 70 22.35 -9.04 2.19
N PHE A 71 23.66 -8.77 2.17
CA PHE A 71 24.63 -9.48 1.36
C PHE A 71 25.72 -10.10 2.21
N SER A 72 26.23 -11.26 1.77
CA SER A 72 27.50 -11.81 2.21
C SER A 72 28.30 -12.21 0.97
N THR A 73 29.57 -11.84 0.94
CA THR A 73 30.47 -12.16 -0.18
C THR A 73 31.72 -12.87 0.34
N LYS A 74 32.29 -13.75 -0.48
CA LYS A 74 33.53 -14.48 -0.18
C LYS A 74 34.43 -14.44 -1.40
N VAL A 75 35.74 -14.43 -1.20
CA VAL A 75 36.70 -14.63 -2.29
C VAL A 75 36.48 -16.02 -2.91
N PRO A 76 36.53 -16.14 -4.26
CA PRO A 76 36.64 -17.44 -4.89
C PRO A 76 37.91 -18.11 -4.35
N ASN A 77 37.84 -19.34 -3.88
CA ASN A 77 39.05 -20.10 -3.57
C ASN A 77 39.85 -20.23 -4.88
N VAL A 78 41.04 -19.63 -4.94
CA VAL A 78 42.00 -19.79 -6.04
C VAL A 78 42.93 -20.93 -5.73
#